data_AF-A0A7K6JVW5-F1
#
_entry.id   AF-A0A7K6JVW5-F1
#
_cell.length_a   1.000
_cell.length_b   1.000
_cell.length_c   1.000
_cell.angle_alpha   90.00
_cell.angle_beta   90.00
_cell.angle_gamma   90.00
#
_symmetry.space_group_name_H-M   'P 1'
#
loop_
_entity.id
_entity.type
_entity.pdbx_description
1 polymer ?
#
loop_
_entity_poly.entity_id
_entity_poly.type
_entity_poly.pdbx_seq_one_letter_code
_entity_poly.pdbx_strand_id
1 'polypeptide(L)' 'LTRACPIDPRQRGFICATGCSENLKLLQLVIKHAKSEHRELGVVFADIAKAFDTICHQHIIRGL' A
#
# COMPACT_ATOMS: atom_id res chain seq x y z
N LEU A 1 5.80 11.48 -13.95
CA LEU A 1 5.46 10.72 -12.70
C LEU A 1 6.64 10.38 -11.78
N THR A 2 7.58 9.50 -12.14
CA THR A 2 8.63 8.99 -11.23
C THR A 2 9.56 10.06 -10.64
N ARG A 3 9.72 11.21 -11.32
CA ARG A 3 10.49 12.36 -10.82
C ARG A 3 9.73 13.25 -9.84
N ALA A 4 8.39 13.27 -9.89
CA ALA A 4 7.55 14.13 -9.05
C ALA A 4 6.99 13.39 -7.84
N CYS A 5 6.73 12.08 -7.98
CA CYS A 5 6.32 11.19 -6.91
C CYS A 5 6.93 9.80 -7.18
N PRO A 6 8.08 9.47 -6.57
CA PRO A 6 8.63 8.14 -6.67
C PRO A 6 7.67 7.13 -6.02
N ILE A 7 7.52 5.96 -6.64
CA ILE A 7 6.69 4.89 -6.10
C ILE A 7 7.30 4.44 -4.76
N ASP A 8 6.49 4.41 -3.70
CA ASP A 8 6.95 3.91 -2.40
C ASP A 8 7.41 2.45 -2.57
N PRO A 9 8.58 2.05 -2.03
CA PRO A 9 9.07 0.67 -2.12
C PRO A 9 8.13 -0.38 -1.53
N ARG A 10 7.11 0.02 -0.76
CA ARG A 10 6.05 -0.83 -0.17
C ARG A 10 4.77 -0.83 -0.99
N GLN A 11 4.63 0.03 -2.00
CA GLN A 11 3.52 -0.04 -2.94
C GLN A 11 3.59 -1.38 -3.69
N ARG A 12 2.45 -2.08 -3.75
CA ARG A 12 2.33 -3.38 -4.42
C ARG A 12 1.23 -3.40 -5.47
N GLY A 13 0.31 -2.43 -5.42
CA GLY A 13 -0.69 -2.23 -6.46
C GLY A 13 -0.10 -1.59 -7.72
N PHE A 14 -0.55 -2.07 -8.89
CA PHE A 14 -0.22 -1.53 -10.21
C PHE A 14 1.28 -1.42 -10.52
N ILE A 15 2.10 -2.32 -9.95
CA ILE A 15 3.53 -2.45 -10.27
C ILE A 15 3.85 -3.84 -10.82
N CYS A 16 4.99 -3.97 -11.51
CA CYS A 16 5.51 -5.26 -11.95
C CYS A 16 6.14 -6.01 -10.75
N ALA A 17 5.31 -6.77 -10.01
CA ALA A 17 5.71 -7.56 -8.85
C ALA A 17 4.91 -8.87 -8.76
N THR A 18 5.20 -9.71 -7.76
CA THR A 18 4.59 -11.04 -7.51
C THR A 18 3.12 -11.00 -7.02
N GLY A 19 2.40 -9.92 -7.35
CA GLY A 19 1.01 -9.68 -6.95
C GLY A 19 0.82 -9.53 -5.45
N CYS A 20 -0.38 -9.85 -4.96
CA CYS A 20 -0.78 -9.68 -3.55
C CYS A 20 -0.15 -10.71 -2.58
N SER A 21 0.53 -11.73 -3.10
CA SER A 21 1.10 -12.82 -2.30
C SER A 21 2.12 -12.31 -1.27
N GLU A 22 2.91 -11.32 -1.65
CA GLU A 22 3.91 -10.69 -0.79
C GLU A 22 3.26 -9.93 0.38
N ASN A 23 2.19 -9.16 0.11
CA ASN A 23 1.44 -8.45 1.16
C ASN A 23 0.83 -9.41 2.18
N LEU A 24 0.25 -10.52 1.70
CA LEU A 24 -0.31 -11.56 2.58
C LEU A 24 0.78 -12.20 3.43
N LYS A 25 1.93 -12.52 2.83
CA LYS A 25 3.06 -13.12 3.55
C LYS A 25 3.61 -12.17 4.61
N LEU A 26 3.75 -10.89 4.27
CA LEU A 26 4.22 -9.86 5.19
C LEU A 26 3.25 -9.68 6.37
N LEU A 27 1.95 -9.58 6.11
CA LEU A 27 0.94 -9.48 7.18
C LEU A 27 0.99 -10.69 8.11
N GLN A 28 1.08 -11.91 7.55
CA GLN A 28 1.22 -13.14 8.35
C GLN A 28 2.47 -13.12 9.24
N LEU A 29 3.61 -12.65 8.71
CA LEU A 29 4.86 -12.57 9.46
C LEU A 29 4.77 -11.54 10.61
N VAL A 30 4.17 -10.37 10.35
CA VAL A 30 3.97 -9.34 11.39
C VAL A 30 3.08 -9.86 12.51
N ILE A 31 1.97 -10.53 12.18
CA ILE A 31 1.08 -11.17 13.17
C ILE A 31 1.83 -12.24 13.97
N LYS A 32 2.60 -13.10 13.29
CA LYS A 32 3.36 -14.17 13.94
C LYS A 32 4.41 -13.60 14.90
N HIS A 33 5.10 -12.53 14.50
CA HIS A 33 6.10 -11.87 15.33
C HIS A 33 5.49 -11.19 16.56
N ALA A 34 4.39 -10.45 16.41
CA ALA A 34 3.70 -9.85 17.55
C ALA A 34 3.27 -10.91 18.58
N LYS A 35 2.79 -12.07 18.09
CA LYS A 35 2.46 -13.22 18.95
C LYS A 35 3.68 -13.81 19.65
N SER A 36 4.83 -13.95 18.98
CA SER A 36 6.05 -14.50 19.62
C SER A 36 6.60 -13.58 20.70
N GLU A 37 6.49 -12.27 20.51
CA GLU A 37 6.99 -11.27 21.46
C GLU A 37 5.98 -10.93 22.56
N HIS A 38 4.80 -11.56 22.59
CA HIS A 38 3.70 -11.22 23.50
C HIS A 38 3.32 -9.72 23.47
N ARG A 39 3.34 -9.12 22.28
CA ARG A 39 3.02 -7.70 22.06
C ARG A 39 1.68 -7.54 21.37
N GLU A 40 0.98 -6.47 21.72
CA GLU A 40 -0.26 -6.07 21.05
C GLU A 40 0.04 -5.59 19.62
N LEU A 41 -0.85 -5.92 18.68
CA LEU A 41 -0.79 -5.50 17.28
C LEU A 41 -2.15 -4.95 16.86
N GLY A 42 -2.21 -3.65 16.57
CA GLY A 42 -3.36 -3.03 15.92
C GLY A 42 -3.28 -3.13 14.40
N VAL A 43 -4.39 -3.48 13.76
CA VAL A 43 -4.53 -3.48 12.30
C VAL A 43 -5.71 -2.59 11.92
N VAL A 44 -5.48 -1.64 11.00
CA VAL A 44 -6.50 -0.74 10.48
C VAL A 44 -6.72 -1.05 9.00
N PHE A 45 -7.97 -1.35 8.65
CA PHE A 45 -8.39 -1.46 7.26
C PHE A 45 -8.92 -0.09 6.81
N ALA A 46 -8.21 0.55 5.89
CA ALA A 46 -8.58 1.84 5.32
C ALA A 46 -8.85 1.67 3.82
N ASP A 47 -9.88 2.35 3.33
CA ASP A 47 -10.25 2.36 1.91
C ASP A 47 -10.59 3.78 1.46
N ILE A 48 -10.36 4.07 0.17
CA ILE A 48 -10.65 5.37 -0.43
C ILE A 48 -11.83 5.21 -1.39
N ALA A 49 -13.00 5.71 -0.98
CA ALA A 49 -14.18 5.66 -1.82
C ALA A 49 -13.97 6.44 -3.13
N LYS A 50 -14.34 5.82 -4.27
CA LYS A 50 -14.23 6.43 -5.62
C LYS A 50 -12.82 6.98 -5.91
N ALA A 51 -11.79 6.20 -5.58
CA ALA A 51 -10.39 6.62 -5.67
C ALA A 51 -9.96 7.15 -7.05
N PHE A 52 -10.62 6.72 -8.14
CA PHE A 52 -10.34 7.21 -9.49
C PHE A 52 -11.19 8.42 -9.89
N ASP A 53 -12.46 8.47 -9.46
CA ASP A 53 -13.38 9.55 -9.84
C ASP A 53 -13.14 10.84 -9.05
N THR A 54 -12.54 10.74 -7.86
CA THR A 54 -12.34 11.86 -6.94
C THR A 54 -11.01 12.59 -7.11
N ILE A 55 -10.18 12.14 -8.06
CA ILE A 55 -8.89 12.79 -8.33
C ILE A 55 -9.12 14.07 -9.14
N CYS A 56 -8.66 15.20 -8.62
CA CYS A 56 -8.66 16.46 -9.38
C CYS A 56 -7.78 16.34 -10.63
N HIS A 57 -8.33 16.70 -11.79
CA HIS A 57 -7.61 16.70 -13.07
C HIS A 57 -6.28 17.47 -13.02
N GLN A 58 -6.19 18.56 -12.25
CA GLN A 58 -4.95 19.31 -12.08
C GLN A 58 -3.83 18.47 -11.45
N HIS A 59 -4.15 17.53 -10.55
CA HIS A 59 -3.17 16.62 -9.96
C HIS A 59 -2.67 15.58 -10.96
N ILE A 60 -3.54 15.09 -11.84
CA ILE A 60 -3.15 14.16 -12.92
C ILE A 60 -2.18 14.85 -13.89
N ILE A 61 -2.54 16.05 -14.37
CA ILE A 61 -1.72 16.80 -15.34
C ILE A 61 -0.36 17.17 -14.76
N ARG A 62 -0.29 17.57 -13.47
CA ARG A 62 0.99 17.84 -12.79
C ARG A 62 1.83 16.59 -12.55
N GLY A 63 1.18 15.44 -12.40
CA GLY A 63 1.83 14.16 -12.12
C GLY A 63 2.48 13.55 -13.36
N LEU A 64 1.83 13.68 -14.53
CA LEU A 64 2.33 13.20 -15.83
C LEU A 64 3.67 13.84 -16.18
#